data_AF-A0A841HTW7-F1
#
_entry.id   AF-A0A841HTW7-F1
#
_cell.length_a   1.000
_cell.length_b   1.000
_cell.length_c   1.000
_cell.angle_alpha   90.00
_cell.angle_beta   90.00
_cell.angle_gamma   90.00
#
_symmetry.space_group_name_H-M   'P 1'
#
loop_
_entity.id
_entity.type
_entity.pdbx_description
1 polymer ?
#
loop_
_entity_poly.entity_id
_entity_poly.type
_entity_poly.pdbx_seq_one_letter_code
_entity_poly.pdbx_strand_id
1 'polypeptide(L)'
;MNRAATLQQLTQLCNLNREGVAPPAIEASGHPELDARLPHGGWQSGTIVELMPAEIGIGEFRLLMPAVSRITQGERYVALVSPPYIPFAPALKNHGVRLDHLLVIRAEKNTDTLWTLEQTLRCKSFGAVVGWPTSIRDRDVRRLQLAAEAGRSTGFIYRPPVAALEASPAAVRMRLQTNEQGLLIDVLKCRGTRGGFSIALNHQSLPSEPHAQQPENVSGALSGLLAHSLAANS
;
A
#
# COMPACT_ATOMS: atom_id res chain seq x y z
N MET A 1 1.35 -19.81 7.63
CA MET A 1 0.66 -20.37 6.44
C MET A 1 1.60 -21.33 5.71
N ASN A 2 1.15 -22.54 5.37
CA ASN A 2 1.97 -23.56 4.67
C ASN A 2 2.04 -23.24 3.17
N ARG A 3 3.22 -23.41 2.53
CA ARG A 3 3.46 -23.16 1.09
C ARG A 3 2.43 -23.83 0.18
N ALA A 4 1.97 -25.04 0.54
CA ALA A 4 0.98 -25.76 -0.23
C ALA A 4 -0.36 -25.01 -0.32
N ALA A 5 -0.81 -24.42 0.80
CA ALA A 5 -2.03 -23.61 0.84
C ALA A 5 -1.88 -22.33 0.01
N THR A 6 -0.71 -21.68 0.06
CA THR A 6 -0.41 -20.52 -0.80
C THR A 6 -0.46 -20.89 -2.29
N LEU A 7 0.14 -22.01 -2.70
CA LEU A 7 0.07 -22.45 -4.10
C LEU A 7 -1.36 -22.76 -4.54
N GLN A 8 -2.15 -23.43 -3.70
CA GLN A 8 -3.54 -23.74 -4.03
C GLN A 8 -4.36 -22.46 -4.20
N GLN A 9 -4.21 -21.51 -3.28
CA GLN A 9 -4.88 -20.22 -3.36
C GLN A 9 -4.45 -19.44 -4.61
N LEU A 10 -3.15 -19.36 -4.91
CA LEU A 10 -2.66 -18.69 -6.12
C LEU A 10 -3.21 -19.36 -7.38
N THR A 11 -3.19 -20.69 -7.44
CA THR A 11 -3.73 -21.45 -8.58
C THR A 11 -5.22 -21.13 -8.79
N GLN A 12 -6.01 -21.09 -7.71
CA GLN A 12 -7.42 -20.73 -7.76
C GLN A 12 -7.62 -19.31 -8.32
N LEU A 13 -6.85 -18.33 -7.84
CA LEU A 13 -6.94 -16.94 -8.32
C LEU A 13 -6.52 -16.80 -9.79
N CYS A 14 -5.45 -17.49 -10.20
CA CYS A 14 -5.02 -17.46 -11.59
C CYS A 14 -6.07 -18.09 -12.52
N ASN A 15 -6.86 -19.07 -12.04
CA ASN A 15 -7.96 -19.66 -12.81
C ASN A 15 -9.19 -18.75 -12.92
N LEU A 16 -9.51 -18.01 -11.86
CA LEU A 16 -10.66 -17.09 -11.83
C LEU A 16 -10.46 -15.87 -12.75
N ASN A 17 -9.22 -15.38 -12.86
CA ASN A 17 -8.89 -14.17 -13.63
C ASN A 17 -8.31 -14.45 -15.04
N ARG A 18 -8.72 -15.56 -15.68
CA ARG A 18 -8.20 -15.95 -17.01
C ARG A 18 -8.56 -15.01 -18.16
N GLU A 19 -9.66 -14.25 -18.03
CA GLU A 19 -10.18 -13.36 -19.09
C GLU A 19 -9.99 -11.86 -18.80
N GLY A 20 -9.15 -11.51 -17.81
CA GLY A 20 -8.94 -10.12 -17.40
C GLY A 20 -8.32 -9.24 -18.49
N VAL A 21 -8.63 -7.94 -18.42
CA VAL A 21 -8.08 -6.89 -19.29
C VAL A 21 -6.54 -6.93 -19.30
N ALA A 22 -5.96 -6.79 -20.49
CA ALA A 22 -4.50 -6.78 -20.65
C ALA A 22 -3.88 -5.71 -19.75
N PRO A 23 -2.87 -6.06 -18.91
CA PRO A 23 -2.41 -5.15 -17.88
C PRO A 23 -1.65 -3.97 -18.49
N PRO A 24 -1.81 -2.76 -17.91
CA PRO A 24 -1.06 -1.61 -18.36
C PRO A 24 0.44 -1.86 -18.17
N ALA A 25 1.24 -1.40 -19.13
CA ALA A 25 2.70 -1.49 -19.01
C ALA A 25 3.24 -0.57 -17.90
N ILE A 26 2.52 0.53 -17.62
CA ILE A 26 2.88 1.54 -16.64
C ILE A 26 1.61 1.89 -15.84
N GLU A 27 1.73 1.90 -14.52
CA GLU A 27 0.71 2.35 -13.60
C GLU A 27 1.16 3.68 -13.00
N ALA A 28 0.38 4.75 -13.11
CA ALA A 28 0.76 6.04 -12.52
C ALA A 28 1.01 5.88 -11.01
N SER A 29 1.83 6.73 -10.40
CA SER A 29 1.93 6.79 -8.93
C SER A 29 0.75 7.51 -8.31
N GLY A 30 0.07 8.37 -9.07
CA GLY A 30 -0.99 9.25 -8.56
C GLY A 30 -0.45 10.50 -7.88
N HIS A 31 0.86 10.73 -7.97
CA HIS A 31 1.55 11.91 -7.48
C HIS A 31 2.23 12.59 -8.68
N PRO A 32 1.68 13.69 -9.22
CA PRO A 32 2.20 14.34 -10.43
C PRO A 32 3.69 14.68 -10.36
N GLU A 33 4.16 15.10 -9.18
CA GLU A 33 5.55 15.44 -8.93
C GLU A 33 6.48 14.23 -9.07
N LEU A 34 6.00 13.05 -8.72
CA LEU A 34 6.73 11.79 -8.87
C LEU A 34 6.60 11.23 -10.28
N ASP A 35 5.41 11.25 -10.86
CA ASP A 35 5.16 10.77 -12.22
C ASP A 35 6.00 11.54 -13.25
N ALA A 36 6.19 12.85 -13.07
CA ALA A 36 7.06 13.66 -13.92
C ALA A 36 8.55 13.26 -13.88
N ARG A 37 8.97 12.47 -12.88
CA ARG A 37 10.37 12.06 -12.68
C ARG A 37 10.59 10.56 -12.89
N LEU A 38 9.52 9.76 -12.79
CA LEU A 38 9.58 8.34 -13.08
C LEU A 38 9.66 8.09 -14.59
N PRO A 39 10.34 7.02 -15.03
CA PRO A 39 10.46 6.69 -16.44
C PRO A 39 9.05 6.40 -16.98
N HIS A 40 8.68 7.08 -18.07
CA HIS A 40 7.38 6.94 -18.72
C HIS A 40 6.17 7.29 -17.84
N GLY A 41 6.35 8.02 -16.74
CA GLY A 41 5.22 8.57 -15.98
C GLY A 41 4.64 7.69 -14.88
N GLY A 42 5.34 6.65 -14.41
CA GLY A 42 4.82 5.83 -13.31
C GLY A 42 5.61 4.57 -12.99
N TRP A 43 4.94 3.66 -12.27
CA TRP A 43 5.41 2.34 -11.91
C TRP A 43 5.37 1.39 -13.09
N GLN A 44 6.53 0.91 -13.52
CA GLN A 44 6.62 -0.02 -14.64
C GLN A 44 6.26 -1.45 -14.22
N SER A 45 5.32 -2.07 -14.93
CA SER A 45 5.01 -3.49 -14.78
C SER A 45 6.25 -4.34 -15.05
N GLY A 46 6.44 -5.39 -14.26
CA GLY A 46 7.61 -6.27 -14.36
C GLY A 46 8.86 -5.70 -13.72
N THR A 47 8.74 -4.76 -12.78
CA THR A 47 9.89 -4.20 -12.08
C THR A 47 9.80 -4.34 -10.57
N ILE A 48 10.96 -4.35 -9.92
CA ILE A 48 11.09 -4.20 -8.47
C ILE A 48 11.44 -2.77 -8.11
N VAL A 49 10.64 -2.21 -7.19
CA VAL A 49 10.82 -0.93 -6.52
C VAL A 49 11.18 -1.21 -5.07
N GLU A 50 12.29 -0.64 -4.59
CA GLU A 50 12.68 -0.73 -3.18
C GLU A 50 12.30 0.55 -2.44
N LEU A 51 11.61 0.40 -1.31
CA LEU A 51 11.19 1.47 -0.43
C LEU A 51 11.94 1.34 0.90
N MET A 52 12.65 2.38 1.30
CA MET A 52 13.46 2.43 2.51
C MET A 52 12.94 3.55 3.42
N PRO A 53 11.81 3.35 4.09
CA PRO A 53 11.28 4.36 5.00
C PRO A 53 12.17 4.47 6.24
N ALA A 54 12.39 5.69 6.71
CA ALA A 54 13.13 5.97 7.93
C ALA A 54 12.55 5.20 9.13
N GLU A 55 11.22 5.15 9.20
CA GLU A 55 10.45 4.41 10.19
C GLU A 55 9.18 3.86 9.54
N ILE A 56 8.62 2.78 10.09
CA ILE A 56 7.32 2.26 9.63
C ILE A 56 6.20 3.10 10.23
N GLY A 57 5.22 3.49 9.42
CA GLY A 57 4.05 4.26 9.87
C GLY A 57 4.15 5.76 9.64
N ILE A 58 5.15 6.23 8.88
CA ILE A 58 5.28 7.64 8.44
C ILE A 58 4.30 8.01 7.31
N GLY A 59 3.34 7.13 6.99
CA GLY A 59 2.43 7.30 5.86
C GLY A 59 3.02 6.82 4.53
N GLU A 60 4.12 6.07 4.57
CA GLU A 60 4.83 5.54 3.41
C GLU A 60 3.97 4.66 2.50
N PHE A 61 2.96 4.00 3.05
CA PHE A 61 2.04 3.18 2.25
C PHE A 61 1.07 4.05 1.40
N ARG A 62 0.84 5.31 1.78
CA ARG A 62 0.00 6.25 1.02
C ARG A 62 0.58 6.56 -0.36
N LEU A 63 1.91 6.52 -0.50
CA LEU A 63 2.60 6.61 -1.78
C LEU A 63 2.11 5.55 -2.79
N LEU A 64 1.71 4.37 -2.30
CA LEU A 64 1.26 3.27 -3.13
C LEU A 64 -0.26 3.24 -3.33
N MET A 65 -1.03 4.00 -2.53
CA MET A 65 -2.50 3.94 -2.53
C MET A 65 -3.16 4.22 -3.86
N PRO A 66 -2.75 5.24 -4.64
CA PRO A 66 -3.38 5.47 -5.93
C PRO A 66 -3.18 4.29 -6.90
N ALA A 67 -1.99 3.68 -6.91
CA ALA A 67 -1.69 2.52 -7.74
C ALA A 67 -2.44 1.26 -7.27
N VAL A 68 -2.48 1.00 -5.96
CA VAL A 68 -3.24 -0.13 -5.38
C VAL A 68 -4.73 0.00 -5.69
N SER A 69 -5.29 1.20 -5.54
CA SER A 69 -6.68 1.51 -5.87
C SER A 69 -6.97 1.20 -7.34
N ARG A 70 -6.20 1.77 -8.28
CA ARG A 70 -6.39 1.53 -9.72
C ARG A 70 -6.23 0.06 -10.11
N ILE A 71 -5.23 -0.64 -9.58
CA ILE A 71 -4.99 -2.06 -9.88
C ILE A 71 -6.17 -2.92 -9.43
N THR A 72 -6.67 -2.70 -8.21
CA THR A 72 -7.79 -3.47 -7.65
C THR A 72 -9.12 -3.14 -8.34
N GLN A 73 -9.32 -1.89 -8.75
CA GLN A 73 -10.48 -1.49 -9.58
C GLN A 73 -10.43 -2.09 -10.99
N GLY A 74 -9.23 -2.25 -11.57
CA GLY A 74 -9.00 -3.00 -12.80
C GLY A 74 -9.05 -4.53 -12.64
N GLU A 75 -9.70 -5.03 -11.59
CA GLU A 75 -9.95 -6.44 -11.27
C GLU A 75 -8.70 -7.31 -11.12
N ARG A 76 -7.53 -6.70 -10.93
CA ARG A 76 -6.29 -7.41 -10.62
C ARG A 76 -6.02 -7.42 -9.13
N TYR A 77 -5.42 -8.50 -8.66
CA TYR A 77 -5.11 -8.65 -7.25
C TYR A 77 -3.89 -7.84 -6.84
N VAL A 78 -3.90 -7.36 -5.59
CA VAL A 78 -2.73 -6.84 -4.89
C VAL A 78 -2.46 -7.73 -3.68
N ALA A 79 -1.22 -8.21 -3.54
CA ALA A 79 -0.80 -8.97 -2.36
C ALA A 79 0.03 -8.11 -1.41
N LEU A 80 -0.28 -8.17 -0.12
CA LEU A 80 0.53 -7.65 0.98
C LEU A 80 1.15 -8.84 1.71
N VAL A 81 2.45 -9.05 1.52
CA VAL A 81 3.17 -10.24 2.00
C VAL A 81 3.98 -9.88 3.24
N SER A 82 3.59 -10.49 4.35
CA SER A 82 4.15 -10.31 5.70
C SER A 82 4.15 -8.85 6.18
N PRO A 83 3.04 -8.08 6.05
CA PRO A 83 3.02 -6.70 6.50
C PRO A 83 3.27 -6.60 8.02
N PRO A 84 4.01 -5.56 8.46
CA PRO A 84 4.41 -5.38 9.86
C PRO A 84 3.20 -5.18 10.77
N TYR A 85 2.14 -4.57 10.23
CA TYR A 85 0.87 -4.33 10.92
C TYR A 85 -0.30 -4.87 10.12
N ILE A 86 -1.47 -4.98 10.75
CA ILE A 86 -2.71 -5.31 10.04
C ILE A 86 -3.17 -4.06 9.28
N PRO A 87 -3.35 -4.13 7.94
CA PRO A 87 -3.88 -2.99 7.19
C PRO A 87 -5.30 -2.65 7.64
N PHE A 88 -5.57 -1.36 7.88
CA PHE A 88 -6.88 -0.91 8.33
C PHE A 88 -7.86 -0.82 7.15
N ALA A 89 -8.76 -1.81 7.05
CA ALA A 89 -9.67 -1.98 5.92
C ALA A 89 -10.55 -0.76 5.58
N PRO A 90 -11.15 -0.04 6.57
CA PRO A 90 -11.96 1.16 6.26
C PRO A 90 -11.16 2.25 5.55
N ALA A 91 -9.93 2.55 6.01
CA ALA A 91 -9.09 3.56 5.35
C ALA A 91 -8.73 3.15 3.91
N LEU A 92 -8.48 1.87 3.65
CA LEU A 92 -8.20 1.38 2.30
C LEU A 92 -9.42 1.54 1.38
N LYS A 93 -10.61 1.19 1.88
CA LYS A 93 -11.87 1.38 1.15
C LYS A 93 -12.14 2.86 0.84
N ASN A 94 -11.86 3.76 1.80
CA ASN A 94 -12.00 5.20 1.61
C ASN A 94 -11.03 5.76 0.53
N HIS A 95 -9.91 5.07 0.27
CA HIS A 95 -9.01 5.37 -0.86
C HIS A 95 -9.39 4.65 -2.17
N GLY A 96 -10.56 4.01 -2.22
CA GLY A 96 -11.08 3.33 -3.40
C GLY A 96 -10.52 1.93 -3.64
N VAL A 97 -9.81 1.33 -2.67
CA VAL A 97 -9.29 -0.04 -2.82
C VAL A 97 -10.43 -1.06 -2.75
N ARG A 98 -10.51 -1.95 -3.74
CA ARG A 98 -11.40 -3.11 -3.73
C ARG A 98 -10.83 -4.20 -2.82
N LEU A 99 -11.41 -4.33 -1.62
CA LEU A 99 -10.90 -5.24 -0.59
C LEU A 99 -10.98 -6.72 -0.99
N ASP A 100 -11.92 -7.09 -1.86
CA ASP A 100 -12.05 -8.42 -2.46
C ASP A 100 -10.88 -8.76 -3.42
N HIS A 101 -10.15 -7.75 -3.89
CA HIS A 101 -8.93 -7.88 -4.68
C HIS A 101 -7.64 -7.61 -3.88
N LEU A 102 -7.72 -7.46 -2.56
CA LEU A 102 -6.57 -7.24 -1.69
C LEU A 102 -6.31 -8.48 -0.81
N LEU A 103 -5.16 -9.12 -1.00
CA LEU A 103 -4.76 -10.29 -0.24
C LEU A 103 -3.71 -9.93 0.80
N VAL A 104 -3.93 -10.33 2.05
CA VAL A 104 -2.91 -10.25 3.10
C VAL A 104 -2.39 -11.65 3.38
N ILE A 105 -1.11 -11.88 3.10
CA ILE A 105 -0.47 -13.20 3.27
C ILE A 105 0.58 -13.08 4.36
N ARG A 106 0.43 -13.82 5.46
CA ARG A 106 1.41 -13.86 6.55
C ARG A 106 2.30 -15.11 6.45
N ALA A 107 3.59 -14.89 6.31
CA ALA A 107 4.60 -15.93 6.41
C ALA A 107 5.46 -15.71 7.67
N GLU A 108 5.73 -16.80 8.40
CA GLU A 108 6.50 -16.74 9.65
C GLU A 108 8.00 -16.67 9.39
N LYS A 109 8.47 -17.38 8.35
CA LYS A 109 9.89 -17.45 8.00
C LYS A 109 10.18 -16.55 6.80
N ASN A 110 11.32 -15.88 6.82
CA ASN A 110 11.76 -15.02 5.71
C ASN A 110 11.89 -15.78 4.39
N THR A 111 12.31 -17.05 4.44
CA THR A 111 12.37 -17.93 3.26
C THR A 111 11.00 -18.14 2.63
N ASP A 112 9.95 -18.23 3.44
CA ASP A 112 8.57 -18.39 2.98
C ASP A 112 8.00 -17.06 2.50
N THR A 113 8.38 -15.93 3.11
CA THR A 113 8.09 -14.58 2.61
C THR A 113 8.66 -14.39 1.21
N LEU A 114 9.96 -14.63 1.02
CA LEU A 114 10.62 -14.48 -0.28
C LEU A 114 10.05 -15.42 -1.34
N TRP A 115 9.77 -16.67 -0.97
CA TRP A 115 9.13 -17.61 -1.87
C TRP A 115 7.70 -17.16 -2.24
N THR A 116 6.91 -16.66 -1.29
CA THR A 116 5.55 -16.14 -1.53
C THR A 116 5.59 -14.92 -2.44
N LEU A 117 6.53 -13.99 -2.23
CA LEU A 117 6.78 -12.86 -3.12
C LEU A 117 7.08 -13.34 -4.54
N GLU A 118 7.97 -14.34 -4.69
CA GLU A 118 8.31 -14.89 -6.00
C GLU A 118 7.08 -15.50 -6.70
N GLN A 119 6.27 -16.30 -5.99
CA GLN A 119 5.09 -16.94 -6.61
C GLN A 119 3.99 -15.94 -6.96
N THR A 120 3.71 -14.97 -6.08
CA THR A 120 2.71 -13.93 -6.31
C THR A 120 3.11 -13.03 -7.49
N LEU A 121 4.37 -12.59 -7.55
CA LEU A 121 4.89 -11.79 -8.66
C LEU A 121 4.84 -12.51 -10.00
N ARG A 122 4.92 -13.85 -10.00
CA ARG A 122 4.88 -14.67 -11.22
C ARG A 122 3.46 -14.94 -11.71
N CYS A 123 2.44 -14.86 -10.85
CA CYS A 123 1.05 -15.05 -11.29
C CYS A 123 0.50 -13.77 -11.94
N LYS A 124 0.04 -13.91 -13.19
CA LYS A 124 -0.45 -12.81 -14.03
C LYS A 124 -1.70 -12.10 -13.48
N SER A 125 -2.40 -12.71 -12.53
CA SER A 125 -3.58 -12.12 -11.88
C SER A 125 -3.22 -11.03 -10.88
N PHE A 126 -1.96 -10.94 -10.45
CA PHE A 126 -1.50 -9.88 -9.56
C PHE A 126 -0.98 -8.70 -10.36
N GLY A 127 -1.47 -7.50 -10.05
CA GLY A 127 -0.92 -6.28 -10.60
C GLY A 127 0.21 -5.70 -9.78
N ALA A 128 0.14 -5.85 -8.46
CA ALA A 128 1.20 -5.45 -7.57
C ALA A 128 1.36 -6.43 -6.41
N VAL A 129 2.60 -6.52 -5.91
CA VAL A 129 2.93 -7.28 -4.71
C VAL A 129 3.79 -6.40 -3.82
N VAL A 130 3.33 -6.18 -2.60
CA VAL A 130 4.04 -5.39 -1.58
C VAL A 130 4.58 -6.35 -0.53
N GLY A 131 5.87 -6.25 -0.22
CA GLY A 131 6.57 -7.21 0.64
C GLY A 131 7.40 -6.56 1.74
N TRP A 132 7.39 -7.18 2.91
CA TRP A 132 8.25 -6.82 4.05
C TRP A 132 9.11 -8.01 4.48
N PRO A 133 10.11 -8.42 3.67
CA PRO A 133 11.06 -9.43 4.08
C PRO A 133 11.92 -8.92 5.24
N THR A 134 12.28 -9.79 6.18
CA THR A 134 13.20 -9.41 7.28
C THR A 134 14.64 -9.22 6.79
N SER A 135 15.00 -9.88 5.69
CA SER A 135 16.25 -9.65 4.98
C SER A 135 16.09 -10.05 3.51
N ILE A 136 16.76 -9.34 2.61
CA ILE A 136 16.73 -9.66 1.19
C ILE A 136 18.08 -9.35 0.56
N ARG A 137 18.68 -10.35 -0.10
CA ARG A 137 19.99 -10.20 -0.73
C ARG A 137 19.82 -9.91 -2.21
N ASP A 138 20.92 -9.47 -2.80
CA ASP A 138 21.03 -9.16 -4.22
C ASP A 138 20.56 -10.26 -5.17
N ARG A 139 20.82 -11.53 -4.83
CA ARG A 139 20.35 -12.70 -5.60
C ARG A 139 18.83 -12.88 -5.52
N ASP A 140 18.25 -12.53 -4.38
CA ASP A 140 16.82 -12.66 -4.13
C ASP A 140 16.08 -11.57 -4.91
N VAL A 141 16.60 -10.33 -4.90
CA VAL A 141 16.04 -9.24 -5.73
C VAL A 141 16.08 -9.59 -7.22
N ARG A 142 17.17 -10.18 -7.73
CA ARG A 142 17.23 -10.66 -9.14
C ARG A 142 16.17 -11.72 -9.44
N ARG A 143 15.95 -12.66 -8.52
CA ARG A 143 14.89 -13.67 -8.67
C ARG A 143 13.49 -13.06 -8.65
N LEU A 144 13.23 -12.11 -7.75
CA LEU A 144 11.97 -11.38 -7.71
C LEU A 144 11.75 -10.55 -8.98
N GLN A 145 12.81 -9.95 -9.53
CA GLN A 145 12.76 -9.21 -10.80
C GLN A 145 12.34 -10.12 -11.96
N LEU A 146 12.94 -11.30 -12.09
CA LEU A 146 12.53 -12.29 -13.12
C LEU A 146 11.09 -12.77 -12.93
N ALA A 147 10.64 -12.92 -11.68
CA ALA A 147 9.26 -13.27 -11.39
C ALA A 147 8.29 -12.16 -11.78
N ALA A 148 8.61 -10.91 -11.41
CA ALA A 148 7.84 -9.72 -11.77
C ALA A 148 7.69 -9.60 -13.30
N GLU A 149 8.79 -9.75 -14.04
CA GLU A 149 8.80 -9.74 -15.51
C GLU A 149 7.88 -10.82 -16.09
N ALA A 150 7.95 -12.05 -15.57
CA ALA A 150 7.12 -13.16 -16.03
C ALA A 150 5.62 -12.97 -15.76
N GLY A 151 5.27 -12.41 -14.59
CA GLY A 151 3.87 -12.14 -14.22
C GLY A 151 3.33 -10.80 -14.72
N ARG A 152 4.19 -9.89 -15.21
CA ARG A 152 3.85 -8.49 -15.52
C ARG A 152 3.24 -7.76 -14.32
N SER A 153 3.83 -8.00 -13.15
CA SER A 153 3.44 -7.40 -11.87
C SER A 153 4.52 -6.43 -11.38
N THR A 154 4.15 -5.43 -10.59
CA THR A 154 5.12 -4.55 -9.93
C THR A 154 5.38 -5.01 -8.50
N GLY A 155 6.63 -5.20 -8.13
CA GLY A 155 7.02 -5.54 -6.76
C GLY A 155 7.47 -4.31 -5.98
N PHE A 156 6.83 -4.04 -4.84
CA PHE A 156 7.24 -3.00 -3.90
C PHE A 156 7.84 -3.67 -2.66
N ILE A 157 9.14 -3.57 -2.48
CA ILE A 157 9.85 -4.26 -1.41
C ILE A 157 10.33 -3.25 -0.37
N TYR A 158 9.78 -3.35 0.83
CA TYR A 158 10.24 -2.58 1.97
C TYR A 158 11.57 -3.14 2.48
N ARG A 159 12.53 -2.24 2.68
CA ARG A 159 13.88 -2.53 3.18
C ARG A 159 14.20 -1.56 4.33
N PRO A 160 15.09 -1.92 5.27
CA PRO A 160 15.53 -1.00 6.31
C PRO A 160 16.32 0.17 5.71
N PRO A 161 16.37 1.36 6.36
CA PRO A 161 17.08 2.54 5.87
C PRO A 161 18.54 2.29 5.46
N VAL A 162 19.24 1.43 6.20
CA VAL A 162 20.65 1.08 5.95
C VAL A 162 20.87 0.48 4.56
N ALA A 163 19.84 -0.15 3.97
CA ALA A 163 19.93 -0.72 2.64
C ALA A 163 20.19 0.34 1.55
N ALA A 164 19.94 1.62 1.82
CA ALA A 164 20.23 2.73 0.91
C ALA A 164 21.71 2.76 0.46
N LEU A 165 22.62 2.26 1.30
CA LEU A 165 24.07 2.20 1.03
C LEU A 165 24.48 0.97 0.21
N GLU A 166 23.62 -0.03 0.13
CA GLU A 166 23.88 -1.28 -0.58
C GLU A 166 23.67 -1.09 -2.08
N ALA A 167 24.43 -1.79 -2.92
CA ALA A 167 24.05 -1.95 -4.32
C ALA A 167 22.79 -2.83 -4.42
N SER A 168 21.93 -2.57 -5.42
CA SER A 168 20.76 -3.41 -5.68
C SER A 168 20.39 -3.42 -7.16
N PRO A 169 19.95 -4.56 -7.71
CA PRO A 169 19.48 -4.68 -9.08
C PRO A 169 18.09 -4.06 -9.31
N ALA A 170 17.37 -3.64 -8.25
CA ALA A 170 16.04 -3.02 -8.35
C ALA A 170 16.00 -1.87 -9.38
N ALA A 171 14.87 -1.71 -10.06
CA ALA A 171 14.70 -0.69 -11.08
C ALA A 171 14.64 0.70 -10.45
N VAL A 172 13.90 0.84 -9.35
CA VAL A 172 13.75 2.09 -8.62
C VAL A 172 14.06 1.87 -7.15
N ARG A 173 14.76 2.82 -6.53
CA ARG A 173 15.11 2.77 -5.10
C ARG A 173 14.84 4.12 -4.48
N MET A 174 14.05 4.14 -3.42
CA MET A 174 13.62 5.37 -2.76
C MET A 174 13.83 5.27 -1.25
N ARG A 175 14.47 6.29 -0.67
CA ARG A 175 14.43 6.51 0.78
C ARG A 175 13.27 7.43 1.09
N LEU A 176 12.49 7.08 2.11
CA LEU A 176 11.29 7.82 2.50
C LEU A 176 11.50 8.41 3.89
N GLN A 177 11.21 9.69 4.04
CA GLN A 177 11.34 10.43 5.29
C GLN A 177 10.08 11.25 5.50
N THR A 178 9.74 11.52 6.76
CA THR A 178 8.70 12.50 7.06
C THR A 178 9.30 13.91 6.96
N ASN A 179 8.50 14.87 6.52
CA ASN A 179 8.75 16.30 6.70
C ASN A 179 7.53 16.94 7.39
N GLU A 180 7.58 18.24 7.67
CA GLU A 180 6.48 18.97 8.34
C GLU A 180 5.15 18.94 7.57
N GLN A 181 5.19 18.69 6.25
CA GLN A 181 4.05 18.83 5.35
C GLN A 181 3.60 17.49 4.75
N GLY A 182 4.28 16.37 5.03
CA GLY A 182 4.05 15.07 4.40
C GLY A 182 5.30 14.20 4.28
N LEU A 183 5.50 13.63 3.10
CA LEU A 183 6.54 12.63 2.83
C LEU A 183 7.62 13.19 1.90
N LEU A 184 8.87 13.22 2.37
CA LEU A 184 10.04 13.50 1.54
C LEU A 184 10.58 12.18 0.96
N ILE A 185 10.75 12.14 -0.36
CA ILE A 185 11.20 10.97 -1.11
C ILE A 185 12.54 11.30 -1.75
N ASP A 186 13.61 10.63 -1.32
CA ASP A 186 14.90 10.66 -2.00
C ASP A 186 14.97 9.49 -2.99
N VAL A 187 14.93 9.78 -4.29
CA VAL A 187 15.08 8.79 -5.33
C VAL A 187 16.56 8.52 -5.53
N LEU A 188 17.05 7.43 -4.95
CA LEU A 188 18.47 7.05 -4.99
C LEU A 188 18.86 6.47 -6.35
N LYS A 189 17.94 5.73 -6.98
CA LYS A 189 18.13 5.07 -8.26
C LYS A 189 16.83 5.04 -9.04
N CYS A 190 16.93 5.25 -10.34
CA CYS A 190 15.82 5.11 -11.27
C CYS A 190 16.34 4.57 -12.60
N ARG A 191 15.99 3.34 -12.96
CA ARG A 191 16.47 2.71 -14.20
C ARG A 191 15.85 3.45 -15.40
N GLY A 192 16.68 3.93 -16.32
CA GLY A 192 16.23 4.67 -17.50
C GLY A 192 16.15 6.18 -17.32
N THR A 193 16.34 6.72 -16.12
CA THR A 193 16.47 8.17 -15.87
C THR A 193 17.61 8.46 -14.87
N ARG A 194 17.88 9.73 -14.58
CA ARG A 194 18.87 10.13 -13.58
C ARG A 194 18.25 10.07 -12.19
N GLY A 195 18.80 9.26 -11.28
CA GLY A 195 18.49 9.31 -9.84
C GLY A 195 19.25 10.44 -9.11
N GLY A 196 19.17 10.46 -7.78
CA GLY A 196 19.85 11.43 -6.91
C GLY A 196 19.12 12.75 -6.75
N PHE A 197 17.78 12.70 -6.66
CA PHE A 197 16.93 13.87 -6.45
C PHE A 197 15.88 13.60 -5.37
N SER A 198 15.35 14.67 -4.79
CA SER A 198 14.33 14.60 -3.74
C SER A 198 13.01 15.20 -4.21
N ILE A 199 11.89 14.62 -3.77
CA ILE A 199 10.52 15.09 -4.03
C ILE A 199 9.78 15.18 -2.70
N ALA A 200 9.12 16.30 -2.44
CA ALA A 200 8.18 16.41 -1.33
C ALA A 200 6.77 16.09 -1.83
N LEU A 201 6.11 15.13 -1.18
CA LEU A 201 4.69 14.83 -1.35
C LEU A 201 3.93 15.38 -0.15
N ASN A 202 3.13 16.40 -0.38
CA ASN A 202 2.33 16.99 0.68
C ASN A 202 1.19 16.03 1.06
N HIS A 203 0.84 16.00 2.35
CA HIS A 203 -0.39 15.38 2.81
C HIS A 203 -1.56 16.21 2.26
N GLN A 204 -1.96 15.98 1.01
CA GLN A 204 -3.31 16.39 0.61
C GLN A 204 -4.27 15.64 1.52
N SER A 205 -5.04 16.41 2.28
CA SER A 205 -6.06 15.96 3.21
C SER A 205 -6.89 14.88 2.54
N LEU A 206 -7.17 13.79 3.26
CA LEU A 206 -8.36 12.99 2.96
C LEU A 206 -9.53 13.97 2.76
N PRO A 207 -10.41 13.80 1.76
CA PRO A 207 -11.68 14.49 1.80
C PRO A 207 -12.30 14.17 3.16
N SER A 208 -12.48 15.20 3.98
CA SER A 208 -13.07 15.11 5.31
C SER A 208 -14.33 14.26 5.20
N GLU A 209 -14.44 13.19 5.99
CA GLU A 209 -15.74 12.56 6.15
C GLU A 209 -16.75 13.65 6.56
N PRO A 210 -17.96 13.70 5.97
CA PRO A 210 -18.99 14.58 6.49
C PRO A 210 -19.18 14.20 7.96
N HIS A 211 -18.97 15.19 8.83
CA HIS A 211 -19.14 15.06 10.27
C HIS A 211 -20.42 14.29 10.54
N ALA A 212 -20.31 13.12 11.18
CA ALA A 212 -21.44 12.53 11.87
C ALA A 212 -21.90 13.58 12.87
N GLN A 213 -23.01 14.26 12.56
CA GLN A 213 -23.70 15.17 13.46
C GLN A 213 -23.95 14.40 14.76
N GLN A 214 -23.20 14.75 15.80
CA GLN A 214 -23.58 14.42 17.16
C GLN A 214 -24.93 15.10 17.42
N PRO A 215 -25.91 14.40 18.01
CA PRO A 215 -27.18 15.03 18.35
C PRO A 215 -26.89 16.14 19.36
N GLU A 216 -27.27 17.36 18.99
CA GLU A 216 -27.20 18.53 19.85
C GLU A 216 -27.97 18.27 21.16
N ASN A 217 -27.30 18.58 22.26
CA ASN A 217 -27.91 18.73 23.58
C ASN A 217 -29.13 19.66 23.49
N VAL A 218 -30.31 19.12 23.77
CA VAL A 218 -31.44 19.95 24.21
C VAL A 218 -31.16 20.37 25.65
N SER A 219 -30.48 21.51 25.79
CA SER A 219 -30.33 22.20 27.07
C SER A 219 -31.58 23.02 27.36
N GLY A 220 -32.20 22.73 28.50
CA GLY A 220 -32.78 23.74 29.38
C GLY A 220 -34.00 24.51 28.88
N ALA A 221 -35.17 24.11 29.33
CA ALA A 221 -36.24 25.07 29.59
C ALA A 221 -36.99 24.69 30.88
N LEU A 222 -37.13 25.70 31.74
CA LEU A 222 -38.08 25.83 32.86
C LEU A 222 -37.60 25.43 34.26
N SER A 223 -36.69 26.28 34.78
CA SER A 223 -36.80 26.73 36.17
C SER A 223 -38.04 27.61 36.34
N GLY A 224 -38.82 27.37 37.40
CA GLY A 224 -39.58 28.40 38.10
C GLY A 224 -41.10 28.33 37.97
N LEU A 225 -41.76 27.63 38.89
CA LEU A 225 -43.09 28.04 39.39
C LEU A 225 -43.33 27.47 40.80
N LEU A 226 -43.08 28.35 41.77
CA LEU A 226 -43.83 28.63 42.99
C LEU A 226 -44.24 27.47 43.92
N ALA A 227 -43.63 27.48 45.11
CA ALA A 227 -44.24 27.05 46.35
C ALA A 227 -45.60 27.75 46.56
N HIS A 228 -46.62 27.01 47.03
CA HIS A 228 -47.62 27.43 48.04
C HIS A 228 -48.57 26.25 48.40
N SER A 229 -48.92 26.19 49.69
CA SER A 229 -50.13 25.55 50.28
C SER A 229 -50.08 24.02 50.53
N LEU A 230 -49.80 23.57 51.76
CA LEU A 230 -50.75 23.30 52.87
C LEU A 230 -51.66 22.05 52.67
N ALA A 231 -51.46 21.09 53.58
CA ALA A 231 -52.43 20.20 54.24
C ALA A 231 -53.73 19.78 53.52
N ALA A 232 -53.94 18.46 53.37
CA ALA A 232 -55.16 17.73 53.82
C ALA A 232 -55.15 16.24 53.37
N ASN A 233 -55.51 15.34 54.32
CA ASN A 233 -56.18 14.03 54.18
C ASN A 233 -55.78 13.10 53.02
N SER A 234 -55.26 11.89 53.27
CA SER A 234 -55.91 10.75 53.97
C SER A 234 -54.89 9.63 54.16
#